data_AF-A0A938NY40-F1
#
_entry.id   AF-A0A938NY40-F1
#
_cell.length_a   1.000
_cell.length_b   1.000
_cell.length_c   1.000
_cell.angle_alpha   90.00
_cell.angle_beta   90.00
_cell.angle_gamma   90.00
#
_symmetry.space_group_name_H-M   'P 1'
#
loop_
_entity.id
_entity.type
_entity.pdbx_description
1 polymer ?
#
loop_
_entity_poly.entity_id
_entity_poly.type
_entity_poly.pdbx_seq_one_letter_code
_entity_poly.pdbx_strand_id
1 'polypeptide(L)'
;MVCKQCNAEVEGGAKFCTSCGAPLGAICDRCGSANLPEDRFCASCGLALVASLSVESAPSARLKTEVIDPGSMRQYTPEEIEELLSLRRTMKLEEPSSKGLSQSDIDKLFE
;
A
#
# COMPACT_ATOMS: atom_id res chain seq x y z
N MET A 1 -12.19 -24.60 2.80
CA MET A 1 -11.01 -25.26 2.19
C MET A 1 -10.43 -26.28 3.16
N VAL A 2 -9.60 -27.23 2.72
CA VAL A 2 -9.07 -28.30 3.60
C VAL A 2 -7.57 -28.12 3.80
N CYS A 3 -7.12 -28.19 5.06
CA CYS A 3 -5.69 -28.13 5.38
C CYS A 3 -4.98 -29.40 4.88
N LYS A 4 -3.92 -29.24 4.08
CA LYS A 4 -3.15 -30.38 3.55
C LYS A 4 -2.29 -31.11 4.58
N GLN A 5 -2.05 -30.50 5.75
CA GLN A 5 -1.21 -31.08 6.80
C GLN A 5 -1.99 -31.91 7.82
N CYS A 6 -3.18 -31.46 8.23
CA CYS A 6 -3.98 -32.13 9.26
C CYS A 6 -5.39 -32.51 8.81
N ASN A 7 -5.76 -32.23 7.56
CA ASN A 7 -7.06 -32.53 6.96
C ASN A 7 -8.28 -31.85 7.62
N ALA A 8 -8.07 -30.89 8.52
CA ALA A 8 -9.15 -30.09 9.08
C ALA A 8 -9.81 -29.18 8.02
N GLU A 9 -11.11 -28.96 8.15
CA GLU A 9 -11.83 -27.95 7.39
C GLU A 9 -11.48 -26.56 7.93
N VAL A 10 -11.18 -25.63 7.02
CA VAL A 10 -10.80 -24.26 7.31
C VAL A 10 -11.65 -23.31 6.48
N GLU A 11 -12.11 -22.24 7.10
CA GLU A 11 -12.83 -21.16 6.41
C GLU A 11 -11.97 -20.54 5.30
N GLY A 12 -12.63 -20.08 4.23
CA GLY A 12 -11.94 -19.36 3.15
C GLY A 12 -11.32 -18.06 3.67
N GLY A 13 -10.12 -17.70 3.18
CA GLY A 13 -9.44 -16.46 3.58
C GLY A 13 -8.60 -16.57 4.87
N ALA A 14 -8.43 -17.76 5.46
CA ALA A 14 -7.49 -17.94 6.57
C ALA A 14 -6.03 -18.09 6.07
N LYS A 15 -5.09 -17.41 6.74
CA LYS A 15 -3.64 -17.52 6.48
C LYS A 15 -2.99 -18.76 7.10
N PHE A 16 -3.55 -19.23 8.22
CA PHE A 16 -3.07 -20.39 8.99
C PHE A 16 -4.24 -21.32 9.35
N CYS A 17 -3.95 -22.61 9.48
CA CYS A 17 -4.92 -23.58 9.96
C CYS A 17 -5.19 -23.36 11.45
N THR A 18 -6.45 -23.20 11.82
CA THR A 18 -6.88 -23.04 13.23
C THR A 18 -6.67 -24.31 14.06
N SER A 19 -6.58 -25.49 13.43
CA SER A 19 -6.38 -26.76 14.13
C SER A 19 -4.92 -27.13 14.37
N CYS A 20 -4.01 -26.83 13.42
CA CYS A 20 -2.61 -27.26 13.52
C CYS A 20 -1.57 -26.14 13.33
N GLY A 21 -1.98 -24.91 13.04
CA GLY A 21 -1.09 -23.76 12.85
C GLY A 21 -0.34 -23.74 11.52
N ALA A 22 -0.52 -24.75 10.65
CA ALA A 22 0.13 -24.79 9.35
C ALA A 22 -0.25 -23.58 8.48
N PRO A 23 0.69 -22.95 7.76
CA PRO A 23 0.36 -21.92 6.79
C PRO A 23 -0.44 -22.51 5.64
N LEU A 24 -1.47 -21.79 5.21
CA LEU A 24 -2.37 -22.24 4.15
C LEU A 24 -2.04 -21.63 2.78
N GLY A 25 -1.34 -20.49 2.78
CA GLY A 25 -0.76 -19.84 1.59
C GLY A 25 0.75 -19.76 1.67
N ALA A 26 1.35 -18.82 0.91
CA ALA A 26 2.80 -18.67 0.83
C ALA A 26 3.39 -17.94 2.05
N ILE A 27 4.53 -18.44 2.53
CA ILE A 27 5.41 -17.69 3.43
C ILE A 27 6.32 -16.81 2.59
N CYS A 28 6.41 -15.53 2.93
CA CYS A 28 7.29 -14.62 2.23
C CYS A 28 8.76 -14.89 2.59
N ASP A 29 9.59 -15.24 1.60
CA ASP A 29 11.02 -15.52 1.83
C ASP A 29 11.83 -14.31 2.34
N ARG A 30 11.35 -13.08 2.07
CA ARG A 30 12.04 -11.86 2.52
C ARG A 30 11.71 -11.48 3.96
N CYS A 31 10.46 -11.68 4.42
CA CYS A 31 10.01 -11.15 5.71
C CYS A 31 9.34 -12.17 6.63
N GLY A 32 9.20 -13.43 6.20
CA GLY A 32 8.59 -14.52 6.97
C GLY A 32 7.08 -14.43 7.16
N SER A 33 6.41 -13.38 6.66
CA SER A 33 4.96 -13.23 6.82
C SER A 33 4.20 -14.28 6.02
N ALA A 34 3.18 -14.90 6.62
CA ALA A 34 2.22 -15.72 5.90
C ALA A 34 1.21 -14.87 5.13
N ASN A 35 0.84 -15.32 3.95
CA ASN A 35 -0.07 -14.64 3.03
C ASN A 35 -1.20 -15.58 2.64
N LEU A 36 -2.27 -15.01 2.07
CA LEU A 36 -3.39 -15.80 1.57
C LEU A 36 -2.97 -16.63 0.35
N PRO A 37 -3.65 -17.76 0.10
CA PRO A 37 -3.38 -18.59 -1.08
C PRO A 37 -3.46 -17.82 -2.42
N GLU A 38 -4.35 -16.83 -2.51
CA GLU A 38 -4.59 -15.98 -3.69
C GLU A 38 -3.65 -14.76 -3.81
N ASP A 39 -2.86 -14.46 -2.77
CA ASP A 39 -2.00 -13.27 -2.76
C ASP A 39 -0.86 -13.39 -3.78
N ARG A 40 -0.76 -12.40 -4.68
CA ARG A 40 0.34 -12.30 -5.66
C ARG A 40 1.58 -11.61 -5.07
N PHE A 41 1.39 -10.75 -4.07
CA PHE A 41 2.44 -9.99 -3.39
C PHE A 41 2.26 -10.11 -1.89
N CYS A 42 3.35 -9.98 -1.15
CA CYS A 42 3.34 -10.02 0.30
C CYS A 42 2.62 -8.80 0.85
N ALA A 43 1.54 -9.00 1.61
CA ALA A 43 0.78 -7.91 2.22
C ALA A 43 1.58 -7.11 3.26
N SER A 44 2.66 -7.68 3.79
CA SER A 44 3.54 -7.04 4.79
C SER A 44 4.65 -6.21 4.14
N CYS A 45 5.25 -6.72 3.07
CA CYS A 45 6.51 -6.16 2.56
C CYS A 45 6.50 -5.87 1.05
N GLY A 46 5.46 -6.29 0.31
CA GLY A 46 5.29 -6.04 -1.11
C GLY A 46 6.10 -6.95 -2.04
N LEU A 47 6.89 -7.91 -1.54
CA LEU A 47 7.60 -8.85 -2.41
C LEU A 47 6.60 -9.72 -3.19
N ALA A 48 6.81 -9.93 -4.49
CA ALA A 48 6.05 -10.92 -5.25
C ALA A 48 6.20 -12.33 -4.64
N LEU A 49 5.09 -13.03 -4.39
CA LEU A 49 5.06 -14.35 -3.75
C LEU A 49 5.05 -15.51 -4.75
N VAL A 50 4.70 -15.23 -6.00
CA VAL A 50 4.70 -16.20 -7.08
C VAL A 50 5.84 -15.92 -8.05
N ALA A 51 6.83 -16.81 -8.08
CA ALA A 51 7.71 -16.98 -9.23
C ALA A 51 7.02 -17.90 -10.23
N SER A 52 6.01 -17.42 -10.95
CA SER A 52 5.39 -18.22 -12.00
C SER A 52 6.23 -18.15 -13.27
N LEU A 53 7.01 -19.22 -13.45
CA LEU A 53 7.66 -19.72 -14.66
C LEU A 53 8.87 -18.93 -15.16
N SER A 54 9.95 -19.66 -15.46
CA SER A 54 11.14 -19.17 -16.16
C SER A 54 10.76 -18.20 -17.26
N VAL A 55 10.98 -16.92 -17.02
CA VAL A 55 11.38 -16.04 -18.11
C VAL A 55 12.84 -16.42 -18.31
N GLU A 56 13.10 -17.29 -19.31
CA GLU A 56 14.43 -17.37 -19.88
C GLU A 56 14.94 -15.94 -20.05
N SER A 57 16.16 -15.74 -19.59
CA SER A 57 16.90 -14.48 -19.62
C SER A 57 16.96 -13.93 -21.05
N ALA A 58 15.94 -13.18 -21.46
CA ALA A 58 16.08 -12.23 -22.54
C ALA A 58 17.05 -11.13 -22.04
N PRO A 59 18.09 -10.76 -22.81
CA PRO A 59 18.93 -9.65 -22.42
C PRO A 59 18.03 -8.43 -22.30
N SER A 60 17.94 -7.93 -21.06
CA SER A 60 17.23 -6.72 -20.72
C SER A 60 17.89 -5.58 -21.49
N ALA A 61 17.35 -5.29 -22.68
CA ALA A 61 17.56 -4.01 -23.31
C ALA A 61 17.03 -3.00 -22.30
N ARG A 62 17.96 -2.34 -21.60
CA ARG A 62 17.68 -1.32 -20.60
C ARG A 62 16.92 -0.18 -21.28
N LEU A 63 15.61 -0.29 -21.35
CA LEU A 63 14.75 0.88 -21.35
C LEU A 63 15.08 1.57 -20.03
N LYS A 64 15.65 2.77 -20.14
CA LYS A 64 15.89 3.69 -19.01
C LYS A 64 14.53 4.11 -18.44
N THR A 65 13.86 3.18 -17.76
CA THR A 65 12.79 3.53 -16.86
C THR A 65 13.49 4.06 -15.64
N GLU A 66 13.42 5.37 -15.42
CA GLU A 66 13.86 5.97 -14.17
C GLU A 66 13.04 5.31 -13.05
N VAL A 67 13.70 4.38 -12.34
CA VAL A 67 13.13 3.77 -11.15
C VAL A 67 12.98 4.90 -10.14
N ILE A 68 11.75 5.37 -9.95
CA ILE A 68 11.43 6.29 -8.87
C ILE A 68 11.52 5.46 -7.59
N ASP A 69 12.65 5.55 -6.91
CA ASP A 69 12.89 4.90 -5.62
C ASP A 69 12.01 5.57 -4.55
N PRO A 70 11.04 4.85 -3.94
CA PRO A 70 10.17 5.39 -2.89
C PRO A 70 10.95 5.77 -1.61
N GLY A 71 12.21 5.36 -1.48
CA GLY A 71 13.13 5.78 -0.41
C GLY A 71 14.05 6.95 -0.78
N SER A 72 14.05 7.42 -2.02
CA SER A 72 14.83 8.58 -2.44
C SER A 72 14.11 9.86 -2.03
N MET A 73 14.39 10.34 -0.80
CA MET A 73 14.06 11.72 -0.46
C MET A 73 14.80 12.62 -1.44
N ARG A 74 14.05 13.31 -2.30
CA ARG A 74 14.58 14.44 -3.08
C ARG A 74 15.24 15.40 -2.09
N GLN A 75 16.55 15.57 -2.21
CA GLN A 75 17.27 16.61 -1.47
C GLN A 75 16.88 17.94 -2.11
N TYR A 76 16.01 18.68 -1.44
CA TYR A 76 15.64 20.03 -1.86
C TYR A 76 16.72 21.00 -1.40
N THR A 77 17.10 21.91 -2.29
CA THR A 77 17.91 23.07 -1.96
C THR A 77 17.09 24.10 -1.16
N PRO A 78 17.73 25.00 -0.40
CA PRO A 78 17.03 26.08 0.29
C PRO A 78 16.17 26.96 -0.64
N GLU A 79 16.62 27.18 -1.88
CA GLU A 79 15.91 27.98 -2.90
C GLU A 79 14.61 27.28 -3.35
N GLU A 80 14.68 25.98 -3.64
CA GLU A 80 13.50 25.18 -4.00
C GLU A 80 12.49 25.10 -2.84
N ILE A 81 12.97 25.05 -1.59
CA ILE A 81 12.09 25.09 -0.41
C ILE A 81 11.35 26.43 -0.34
N GLU A 82 12.02 27.55 -0.61
CA GLU A 82 11.40 28.88 -0.60
C GLU A 82 10.36 29.04 -1.72
N GLU A 83 10.64 28.51 -2.91
CA GLU A 83 9.71 28.47 -4.03
C GLU A 83 8.43 27.66 -3.68
N LEU A 84 8.60 26.48 -3.09
CA LEU A 84 7.47 25.65 -2.66
C LEU A 84 6.63 26.32 -1.56
N LEU A 85 7.27 27.03 -0.62
CA LEU A 85 6.59 27.75 0.45
C LEU A 85 5.85 29.01 -0.04
N SER A 86 6.33 29.64 -1.11
CA SER A 86 5.66 30.78 -1.73
C SER A 86 4.45 30.34 -2.57
N LEU A 87 4.57 29.25 -3.33
CA LEU A 87 3.44 28.60 -4.02
C LEU A 87 2.31 28.18 -3.06
N ARG A 88 2.64 27.58 -1.90
CA ARG A 88 1.62 27.23 -0.89
C ARG A 88 0.89 28.47 -0.34
N ARG A 89 1.58 29.60 -0.19
CA ARG A 89 0.99 30.84 0.33
C ARG A 89 -0.01 31.45 -0.65
N THR A 90 0.29 31.44 -1.95
CA THR A 90 -0.65 31.96 -2.95
C THR A 90 -1.92 31.11 -3.02
N MET A 91 -1.81 29.79 -2.88
CA MET A 91 -2.97 28.90 -2.82
C MET A 91 -3.81 29.06 -1.55
N LYS A 92 -3.24 29.58 -0.45
CA LYS A 92 -3.95 29.81 0.82
C LYS A 92 -4.62 31.18 0.91
N LEU A 93 -4.23 32.14 0.07
CA LEU A 93 -4.87 33.45 0.00
C LEU A 93 -6.16 33.44 -0.82
N GLU A 94 -6.36 32.42 -1.66
CA GLU A 94 -7.64 32.10 -2.29
C GLU A 94 -8.43 31.05 -1.50
N GLU A 95 -8.38 31.08 -0.16
CA GLU A 95 -9.45 30.44 0.59
C GLU A 95 -10.71 31.30 0.40
N PRO A 96 -11.75 30.86 -0.36
CA PRO A 96 -13.05 31.47 -0.17
C PRO A 96 -13.34 31.28 1.31
N SER A 97 -13.44 32.40 2.04
CA SER A 97 -13.75 32.43 3.46
C SER A 97 -14.94 31.51 3.70
N SER A 98 -14.65 30.26 4.07
CA SER A 98 -15.67 29.32 4.47
C SER A 98 -16.05 29.79 5.86
N LYS A 99 -16.96 30.75 5.91
CA LYS A 99 -17.80 30.95 7.08
C LYS A 99 -18.45 29.59 7.30
N GLY A 100 -17.86 28.78 8.17
CA GLY A 100 -18.46 27.54 8.61
C GLY A 100 -19.86 27.85 9.10
N LEU A 101 -20.82 27.00 8.75
CA LEU A 101 -22.18 27.07 9.30
C LEU A 101 -22.07 27.12 10.83
N SER A 102 -22.59 28.19 11.44
CA SER A 102 -22.63 28.30 12.89
C SER A 102 -23.68 27.35 13.45
N GLN A 103 -23.59 26.99 14.73
CA GLN A 103 -24.62 26.18 15.38
C GLN A 103 -26.01 26.82 15.23
N SER A 104 -26.09 28.16 15.30
CA SER A 104 -27.33 28.90 15.08
C SER A 104 -27.90 28.79 13.66
N ASP A 105 -27.07 28.49 12.66
CA ASP A 105 -27.54 28.27 11.29
C ASP A 105 -28.09 26.85 11.13
N ILE A 106 -27.56 25.89 11.90
CA ILE A 106 -28.07 24.51 11.96
C ILE A 106 -29.41 24.49 12.68
N ASP A 107 -29.53 25.19 13.81
CA ASP A 107 -30.75 25.18 14.62
C ASP A 107 -31.97 25.73 13.84
N LYS A 108 -31.76 26.75 12.99
CA LYS A 108 -32.80 27.33 12.12
C LYS A 108 -33.31 26.41 11.01
N LEU A 109 -32.64 25.29 10.72
CA LEU A 109 -33.09 24.35 9.68
C LEU A 109 -34.20 23.41 10.18
N PHE A 110 -34.39 23.31 11.50
CA PHE A 110 -35.30 22.36 12.14
C PHE A 110 -36.49 23.05 12.84
N GLU A 111 -36.70 24.34 12.58
CA GLU A 111 -37.88 25.13 12.96
C GLU A 111 -38.85 25.28 11.78
#